data_AF-E2CKQ2-F1
#
_entry.id   AF-E2CKQ2-F1
#
_cell.length_a   1.000
_cell.length_b   1.000
_cell.length_c   1.000
_cell.angle_alpha   90.00
_cell.angle_beta   90.00
_cell.angle_gamma   90.00
#
_symmetry.space_group_name_H-M   'P 1'
#
loop_
_entity.id
_entity.type
_entity.pdbx_description
1 polymer ?
#
loop_
_entity_poly.entity_id
_entity_poly.type
_entity_poly.pdbx_seq_one_letter_code
_entity_poly.pdbx_strand_id
1 'polypeptide(L)'
;MNGNPKRRFRGNGRPFRLSRIAFGFQLLNNVAHTFGGHQETHPALSLLTRTDRIIAHVEATIMSMSFLIESTIALIVEVSVPILAVATIVGLVISIFQVLTQIQEQTLPQIAKIVAVIAFILLFGSVSAVKFVVFMETMLEGVASV
;
A
#
# COMPACT_ATOMS: atom_id res chain seq x y z
N MET A 1 50.15 24.40 -28.01
CA MET A 1 48.69 24.59 -27.96
C MET A 1 48.00 23.29 -28.30
N ASN A 2 47.28 22.69 -27.35
CA ASN A 2 45.93 22.13 -27.55
C ASN A 2 45.55 21.37 -26.27
N GLY A 3 44.81 22.07 -25.40
CA GLY A 3 44.13 21.44 -24.28
C GLY A 3 42.76 20.95 -24.72
N ASN A 4 42.35 19.77 -24.26
CA ASN A 4 40.93 19.53 -24.07
C ASN A 4 40.68 18.53 -22.92
N PRO A 5 39.78 18.84 -21.97
CA PRO A 5 39.75 18.23 -20.65
C PRO A 5 38.71 17.11 -20.62
N LYS A 6 39.16 15.87 -20.50
CA LYS A 6 38.27 14.78 -20.08
C LYS A 6 38.18 14.77 -18.56
N ARG A 7 37.33 15.65 -18.02
CA ARG A 7 36.81 15.52 -16.65
C ARG A 7 36.05 14.20 -16.60
N ARG A 8 36.73 13.14 -16.15
CA ARG A 8 36.07 11.88 -15.81
C ARG A 8 35.14 12.17 -14.65
N PHE A 9 33.84 12.18 -14.94
CA PHE A 9 32.80 12.06 -13.95
C PHE A 9 33.07 10.80 -13.13
N ARG A 10 33.63 10.99 -11.94
CA ARG A 10 33.75 9.96 -10.93
C ARG A 10 32.38 9.85 -10.26
N GLY A 11 31.47 9.16 -10.94
CA GLY A 11 30.19 8.74 -10.36
C GLY A 11 30.48 7.76 -9.23
N ASN A 12 30.50 8.27 -8.01
CA ASN A 12 30.60 7.46 -6.80
C ASN A 12 29.24 6.81 -6.52
N GLY A 13 28.87 5.84 -7.35
CA GLY A 13 27.80 4.90 -7.04
C GLY A 13 28.33 3.93 -5.99
N ARG A 14 28.15 4.25 -4.70
CA ARG A 14 28.38 3.27 -3.65
C ARG A 14 27.35 2.15 -3.86
N PRO A 15 27.74 0.89 -4.15
CA PRO A 15 26.79 -0.17 -4.36
C PRO A 15 25.97 -0.38 -3.08
N PHE A 16 24.66 -0.39 -3.23
CA PHE A 16 23.70 -0.70 -2.17
C PHE A 16 24.07 -2.05 -1.53
N ARG A 17 24.19 -2.05 -0.21
CA ARG A 17 24.76 -3.12 0.62
C ARG A 17 23.84 -4.33 0.74
N LEU A 18 23.55 -5.02 -0.37
CA LEU A 18 22.91 -6.35 -0.36
C LEU A 18 23.91 -7.49 -0.11
N SER A 19 25.21 -7.17 -0.07
CA SER A 19 26.29 -8.13 0.13
C SER A 19 26.29 -8.80 1.51
N ARG A 20 25.66 -8.24 2.55
CA ARG A 20 25.76 -8.83 3.91
C ARG A 20 25.01 -10.16 4.05
N ILE A 21 23.88 -10.33 3.36
CA ILE A 21 23.09 -11.57 3.40
C ILE A 21 23.80 -12.67 2.61
N ALA A 22 24.27 -12.35 1.40
CA ALA A 22 25.04 -13.28 0.56
C ALA A 22 26.39 -13.66 1.19
N PHE A 23 27.08 -12.70 1.83
CA PHE A 23 28.34 -12.95 2.53
C PHE A 23 28.14 -13.90 3.72
N GLY A 24 27.04 -13.78 4.47
CA GLY A 24 26.71 -14.71 5.55
C GLY A 24 26.52 -16.15 5.04
N PHE A 25 25.81 -16.32 3.93
CA PHE A 25 25.60 -17.62 3.29
C PHE A 25 26.92 -18.24 2.79
N GLN A 26 27.81 -17.40 2.24
CA GLN A 26 29.09 -17.84 1.70
C GLN A 26 30.12 -18.18 2.79
N LEU A 27 30.07 -17.46 3.92
CA LEU A 27 30.81 -17.83 5.13
C LEU A 27 30.31 -19.15 5.69
N LEU A 28 29.00 -19.39 5.69
CA LEU A 28 28.41 -20.65 6.14
C LEU A 28 28.86 -21.83 5.26
N ASN A 29 28.93 -21.63 3.94
CA ASN A 29 29.41 -22.64 2.99
C ASN A 29 30.93 -22.92 3.15
N ASN A 30 31.75 -21.88 3.28
CA ASN A 30 33.20 -22.03 3.50
C ASN A 30 33.55 -22.65 4.86
N VAL A 31 32.78 -22.32 5.90
CA VAL A 31 32.90 -22.92 7.23
C VAL A 31 32.45 -24.39 7.17
N ALA A 32 31.32 -24.72 6.56
CA ALA A 32 30.85 -26.10 6.44
C ALA A 32 31.88 -27.06 5.79
N HIS A 33 32.58 -26.59 4.75
CA HIS A 33 33.65 -27.37 4.12
C HIS A 33 34.93 -27.49 4.97
N THR A 34 35.18 -26.55 5.89
CA THR A 34 36.34 -26.54 6.79
C THR A 34 36.13 -27.39 8.05
N PHE A 35 34.87 -27.63 8.45
CA PHE A 35 34.51 -28.34 9.69
C PHE A 35 33.99 -29.79 9.47
N GLY A 36 34.21 -30.37 8.29
CA GLY A 36 33.81 -31.74 7.94
C GLY A 36 34.59 -32.88 8.63
N GLY A 37 34.85 -32.79 9.93
CA GLY A 37 35.67 -33.78 10.64
C GLY A 37 35.39 -34.03 12.13
N HIS A 38 34.61 -33.20 12.83
CA HIS A 38 34.29 -33.47 14.23
C HIS A 38 32.82 -33.24 14.55
N GLN A 39 32.24 -34.29 15.14
CA GLN A 39 30.88 -34.46 15.59
C GLN A 39 30.60 -33.58 16.82
N GLU A 40 30.65 -32.27 16.64
CA GLU A 40 30.26 -31.30 17.66
C GLU A 40 28.80 -30.93 17.39
N THR A 41 27.92 -31.21 18.34
CA THR A 41 26.55 -30.69 18.40
C THR A 41 26.56 -29.17 18.19
N HIS A 42 26.30 -28.75 16.96
CA HIS A 42 26.71 -27.43 16.49
C HIS A 42 25.87 -26.30 17.14
N PRO A 43 26.50 -25.33 17.85
CA PRO A 43 25.83 -24.09 18.25
C PRO A 43 25.29 -23.30 17.03
N ALA A 44 25.79 -23.57 15.82
CA ALA A 44 25.32 -22.98 14.56
C ALA A 44 23.91 -23.41 14.13
N LEU A 45 23.45 -24.64 14.44
CA LEU A 45 22.08 -25.09 14.14
C LEU A 45 21.02 -24.31 14.94
N SER A 46 21.40 -23.83 16.13
CA SER A 46 20.56 -22.94 16.94
C SER A 46 20.42 -21.53 16.32
N LEU A 47 21.37 -21.12 15.48
CA LEU A 47 21.32 -19.84 14.78
C LEU A 47 20.44 -19.91 13.53
N LEU A 48 20.45 -21.05 12.84
CA LEU A 48 19.56 -21.30 11.71
C LEU A 48 18.09 -21.29 12.17
N THR A 49 17.79 -21.97 13.27
CA THR A 49 16.43 -21.95 13.87
C THR A 49 16.02 -20.60 14.45
N ARG A 50 16.96 -19.78 14.97
CA ARG A 50 16.67 -18.38 15.34
C ARG A 50 16.34 -17.52 14.12
N THR A 51 17.04 -17.74 13.00
CA THR A 51 16.80 -17.01 11.76
C THR A 51 15.42 -17.34 11.20
N ASP A 52 15.00 -18.61 11.23
CA ASP A 52 13.65 -19.02 10.82
C ASP A 52 12.54 -18.36 11.66
N ARG A 53 12.73 -18.29 13.00
CA ARG A 53 11.75 -17.62 13.86
C ARG A 53 11.65 -16.12 13.59
N ILE A 54 12.76 -15.47 13.27
CA ILE A 54 12.78 -14.03 12.92
C ILE A 54 12.07 -13.80 11.58
N ILE A 55 12.34 -14.65 10.59
CA ILE A 55 11.66 -14.59 9.28
C ILE A 55 10.15 -14.78 9.46
N ALA A 56 9.73 -15.78 10.24
CA ALA A 56 8.31 -16.02 10.51
C ALA A 56 7.61 -14.84 11.21
N HIS A 57 8.27 -14.15 12.14
CA HIS A 57 7.71 -12.94 12.76
C HIS A 57 7.58 -11.78 11.77
N VAL A 58 8.59 -11.57 10.93
CA VAL A 58 8.57 -10.51 9.91
C VAL A 58 7.49 -10.77 8.87
N GLU A 59 7.33 -12.03 8.43
CA GLU A 59 6.25 -12.41 7.51
C GLU A 59 4.87 -12.21 8.13
N ALA A 60 4.68 -12.57 9.41
CA ALA A 60 3.42 -12.34 10.11
C ALA A 60 3.06 -10.84 10.21
N THR A 61 4.03 -9.98 10.48
CA THR A 61 3.81 -8.52 10.50
C THR A 61 3.47 -7.97 9.12
N ILE A 62 4.13 -8.45 8.06
CA ILE A 62 3.80 -8.04 6.69
C ILE A 62 2.38 -8.47 6.32
N MET A 63 1.99 -9.69 6.69
CA MET A 63 0.66 -10.24 6.42
C MET A 63 -0.45 -9.40 7.07
N SER A 64 -0.28 -8.97 8.33
CA SER A 64 -1.28 -8.12 9.00
C SER A 64 -1.34 -6.72 8.38
N MET A 65 -0.20 -6.12 7.99
CA MET A 65 -0.18 -4.81 7.33
C MET A 65 -0.89 -4.81 5.97
N SER A 66 -0.68 -5.86 5.15
CA SER A 66 -1.37 -6.00 3.86
C SER A 66 -2.89 -6.11 4.02
N PHE A 67 -3.35 -6.88 5.00
CA PHE A 67 -4.77 -7.07 5.28
C PHE A 67 -5.48 -5.75 5.67
N LEU A 68 -4.84 -4.92 6.51
CA LEU A 68 -5.38 -3.62 6.92
C LEU A 68 -5.50 -2.66 5.73
N ILE A 69 -4.52 -2.69 4.81
CA ILE A 69 -4.56 -1.85 3.61
C ILE A 69 -5.70 -2.28 2.68
N GLU A 70 -5.85 -3.58 2.44
CA GLU A 70 -6.92 -4.09 1.56
C GLU A 70 -8.31 -3.76 2.09
N SER A 71 -8.56 -3.97 3.38
CA SER A 71 -9.84 -3.64 4.02
C SER A 71 -10.15 -2.13 3.96
N THR A 72 -9.13 -1.28 4.12
CA THR A 72 -9.28 0.18 4.01
C THR A 72 -9.65 0.60 2.59
N ILE A 73 -8.93 0.10 1.58
CA ILE A 73 -9.19 0.43 0.19
C ILE A 73 -10.58 -0.08 -0.23
N ALA A 74 -10.94 -1.30 0.17
CA ALA A 74 -12.24 -1.88 -0.11
C ALA A 74 -13.37 -0.99 0.43
N LEU A 75 -13.28 -0.52 1.69
CA LEU A 75 -14.26 0.39 2.28
C LEU A 75 -14.40 1.69 1.48
N ILE A 76 -13.28 2.33 1.13
CA ILE A 76 -13.28 3.60 0.39
C ILE A 76 -13.96 3.42 -0.97
N VAL A 77 -13.61 2.36 -1.70
CA VAL A 77 -14.20 2.06 -3.01
C VAL A 77 -15.70 1.79 -2.86
N GLU A 78 -16.09 0.95 -1.92
CA GLU A 78 -17.48 0.54 -1.75
C GLU A 78 -18.41 1.71 -1.36
N VAL A 79 -17.90 2.67 -0.58
CA VAL A 79 -18.66 3.87 -0.18
C VAL A 79 -18.63 4.96 -1.25
N SER A 80 -17.48 5.18 -1.91
CA SER A 80 -17.31 6.28 -2.87
C SER A 80 -17.95 6.01 -4.24
N VAL A 81 -17.87 4.78 -4.74
CA VAL A 81 -18.40 4.39 -6.07
C VAL A 81 -19.87 4.81 -6.28
N PRO A 82 -20.82 4.50 -5.38
CA PRO A 82 -22.22 4.87 -5.59
C PRO A 82 -22.43 6.39 -5.53
N ILE A 83 -21.71 7.10 -4.66
CA ILE A 83 -21.77 8.57 -4.55
C ILE A 83 -21.26 9.22 -5.85
N LEU A 84 -20.13 8.73 -6.36
CA LEU A 84 -19.52 9.18 -7.61
C LEU A 84 -20.42 8.90 -8.82
N ALA A 85 -21.04 7.73 -8.87
CA ALA A 85 -21.96 7.36 -9.94
C ALA A 85 -23.14 8.34 -10.01
N VAL A 86 -23.76 8.66 -8.88
CA VAL A 86 -24.87 9.62 -8.81
C VAL A 86 -24.43 11.02 -9.23
N ALA A 87 -23.31 11.51 -8.70
CA ALA A 87 -22.77 12.83 -9.06
C ALA A 87 -22.47 12.92 -10.57
N THR A 88 -21.96 11.84 -11.16
CA THR A 88 -21.65 11.76 -12.60
C THR A 88 -22.92 11.76 -13.44
N ILE A 89 -23.92 10.93 -13.11
CA ILE A 89 -25.19 10.86 -13.85
C ILE A 89 -25.90 12.21 -13.81
N VAL A 90 -26.06 12.81 -12.64
CA VAL A 90 -26.71 14.12 -12.50
C VAL A 90 -25.91 15.21 -13.22
N GLY A 91 -24.58 15.19 -13.07
CA GLY A 91 -23.70 16.10 -13.78
C GLY A 91 -23.85 16.04 -15.30
N LEU A 92 -23.96 14.82 -15.84
CA LEU A 92 -24.15 14.59 -17.27
C LEU A 92 -25.52 15.09 -17.75
N VAL A 93 -26.58 14.73 -17.03
CA VAL A 93 -27.95 15.17 -17.35
C VAL A 93 -28.02 16.68 -17.42
N ILE A 94 -27.49 17.37 -16.41
CA ILE A 94 -27.54 18.83 -16.35
C ILE A 94 -26.67 19.46 -17.44
N SER A 95 -25.51 18.88 -17.75
CA SER A 95 -24.68 19.36 -18.87
C SER A 95 -25.42 19.34 -20.21
N ILE A 96 -26.29 18.34 -20.44
CA ILE A 96 -27.12 18.27 -21.66
C ILE A 96 -28.19 19.37 -21.62
N PHE A 97 -28.87 19.55 -20.48
CA PHE A 97 -29.87 20.61 -20.32
C PHE A 97 -29.28 22.01 -20.52
N GLN A 98 -28.05 22.26 -20.05
CA GLN A 98 -27.36 23.53 -20.24
C GLN A 98 -27.15 23.86 -21.72
N VAL A 99 -26.83 22.87 -22.55
CA VAL A 99 -26.67 23.05 -24.00
C VAL A 99 -28.02 23.27 -24.68
N LEU A 100 -29.06 22.53 -24.27
CA LEU A 100 -30.40 22.60 -24.89
C LEU A 100 -31.12 23.93 -24.62
N THR A 101 -30.92 24.54 -23.46
CA THR A 101 -31.59 25.80 -23.07
C THR A 101 -30.72 27.05 -23.25
N GLN A 102 -29.49 26.90 -23.76
CA GLN A 102 -28.50 27.98 -23.92
C GLN A 102 -28.14 28.72 -22.60
N ILE A 103 -28.40 28.11 -21.44
CA ILE A 103 -28.04 28.69 -20.13
C ILE A 103 -26.59 28.31 -19.83
N GLN A 104 -25.66 29.23 -20.09
CA GLN A 104 -24.22 29.06 -19.85
C GLN A 104 -23.76 29.56 -18.46
N GLU A 105 -24.65 29.54 -17.47
CA GLU A 105 -24.29 29.89 -16.09
C GLU A 105 -23.49 28.73 -15.46
N GLN A 106 -22.20 28.96 -15.21
CA GLN A 106 -21.26 27.97 -14.67
C GLN A 106 -21.64 27.48 -13.25
N THR A 107 -22.42 28.28 -12.51
CA THR A 107 -22.78 28.02 -11.11
C THR A 107 -23.87 26.96 -10.95
N LEU A 108 -24.86 26.93 -11.86
CA LEU A 108 -26.01 26.02 -11.82
C LEU A 108 -25.64 24.53 -11.81
N PRO A 109 -24.76 24.02 -12.70
CA PRO A 109 -24.39 22.60 -12.69
C PRO A 109 -23.55 22.24 -11.46
N GLN A 110 -22.82 23.20 -10.87
CA GLN A 110 -22.04 22.95 -9.67
C GLN A 110 -22.93 22.82 -8.44
N ILE A 111 -23.94 23.69 -8.30
CA ILE A 111 -24.94 23.60 -7.22
C ILE A 111 -25.75 22.31 -7.35
N ALA A 112 -26.21 21.98 -8.56
CA ALA A 112 -27.08 20.83 -8.73
C ALA A 112 -26.36 19.48 -8.46
N LYS A 113 -25.06 19.37 -8.78
CA LYS A 113 -24.24 18.22 -8.36
C LYS A 113 -24.16 18.10 -6.84
N ILE A 114 -23.97 19.22 -6.13
CA ILE A 114 -23.93 19.23 -4.66
C ILE A 114 -25.28 18.79 -4.09
N VAL A 115 -26.40 19.33 -4.59
CA VAL A 115 -27.75 18.94 -4.16
C VAL A 115 -27.99 17.44 -4.36
N ALA A 116 -27.55 16.87 -5.48
CA ALA A 116 -27.67 15.44 -5.73
C ALA A 116 -26.85 14.58 -4.75
N VAL A 117 -25.60 14.98 -4.45
CA VAL A 117 -24.77 14.27 -3.47
C VAL A 117 -25.36 14.37 -2.06
N ILE A 118 -25.88 15.55 -1.67
CA ILE A 118 -26.54 15.72 -0.37
C ILE A 118 -27.79 14.84 -0.29
N ALA A 119 -28.63 14.83 -1.32
CA ALA A 119 -29.82 13.98 -1.37
C ALA A 119 -29.44 12.48 -1.27
N PHE A 120 -28.36 12.07 -1.95
CA PHE A 120 -27.86 10.71 -1.84
C PHE A 120 -27.39 10.38 -0.41
N ILE A 121 -26.63 11.26 0.23
CA ILE A 121 -26.16 11.06 1.62
C ILE A 121 -27.33 11.04 2.60
N LEU A 122 -28.37 11.86 2.39
CA LEU A 122 -29.55 11.83 3.26
C LEU A 122 -30.30 10.48 3.19
N LEU A 123 -30.32 9.85 2.03
CA LEU A 123 -30.99 8.56 1.82
C LEU A 123 -30.10 7.36 2.19
N PHE A 124 -28.83 7.39 1.80
CA PHE A 124 -27.89 6.26 1.91
C PHE A 124 -26.79 6.45 2.95
N GLY A 125 -26.71 7.61 3.62
CA GLY A 125 -25.66 7.92 4.59
C GLY A 125 -25.68 7.00 5.81
N SER A 126 -26.86 6.51 6.23
CA SER A 126 -26.97 5.52 7.30
C SER A 126 -26.26 4.22 6.96
N VAL A 127 -26.38 3.75 5.71
CA VAL A 127 -25.71 2.52 5.26
C VAL A 127 -24.18 2.71 5.27
N SER A 128 -23.68 3.85 4.82
CA SER A 128 -22.25 4.18 4.88
C SER A 128 -21.73 4.27 6.32
N ALA A 129 -22.52 4.78 7.25
CA ALA A 129 -22.16 4.84 8.66
C ALA A 129 -22.00 3.44 9.28
N VAL A 130 -22.88 2.50 8.94
CA VAL A 130 -22.76 1.10 9.40
C VAL A 130 -21.45 0.47 8.90
N LYS A 131 -21.09 0.69 7.63
CA LYS A 131 -19.83 0.18 7.07
C LYS A 131 -18.60 0.73 7.80
N PHE A 132 -18.67 1.99 8.25
CA PHE A 132 -17.59 2.60 9.04
C PHE A 132 -17.45 1.95 10.42
N VAL A 133 -18.56 1.60 11.08
CA VAL A 133 -18.53 0.88 12.36
C VAL A 133 -17.92 -0.51 12.19
N VAL A 134 -18.35 -1.28 11.19
CA VAL A 134 -17.79 -2.60 10.88
C VAL A 134 -16.30 -2.52 10.58
N PHE A 135 -15.87 -1.50 9.83
CA PHE A 135 -14.45 -1.28 9.57
C PHE A 135 -13.65 -1.01 10.86
N MET A 136 -14.22 -0.26 11.81
CA MET A 136 -13.56 -0.03 13.10
C MET A 136 -13.38 -1.33 13.89
N GLU A 137 -14.34 -2.25 13.81
CA GLU A 137 -14.21 -3.59 14.40
C GLU A 137 -13.07 -4.38 13.74
N THR A 138 -12.99 -4.38 12.40
CA THR A 138 -11.88 -5.02 11.67
C THR A 138 -10.52 -4.43 12.06
N MET A 139 -10.43 -3.12 12.26
CA MET A 139 -9.19 -2.47 12.68
C MET A 139 -8.79 -2.88 14.11
N LEU A 140 -9.75 -2.99 15.04
CA LEU A 140 -9.50 -3.40 16.42
C LEU A 140 -9.02 -4.86 16.51
N GLU A 141 -9.64 -5.76 15.74
CA GLU A 141 -9.19 -7.16 15.63
C GLU A 141 -7.79 -7.25 15.04
N GLY A 142 -7.49 -6.44 14.02
CA GLY A 142 -6.16 -6.36 13.42
C GLY A 142 -5.08 -5.92 14.40
N VAL A 143 -5.34 -4.91 15.23
CA VAL A 143 -4.39 -4.45 16.27
C VAL A 143 -4.21 -5.50 17.37
N ALA A 144 -5.27 -6.21 17.77
CA ALA A 144 -5.20 -7.25 18.78
C ALA A 144 -4.37 -8.48 18.35
N SER A 145 -4.15 -8.65 17.03
CA SER A 145 -3.41 -9.78 16.46
C SER A 145 -1.88 -9.58 16.37
N VAL A 146 -1.39 -8.37 16.65
CA VAL A 146 0.05 -7.98 16.63
C VAL A 146 0.67 -8.10 18.01
#